data_AF-A0A4Y2IWT6-F1
#
_entry.id   AF-A0A4Y2IWT6-F1
#
_cell.length_a   1.000
_cell.length_b   1.000
_cell.length_c   1.000
_cell.angle_alpha   90.00
_cell.angle_beta   90.00
_cell.angle_gamma   90.00
#
_symmetry.space_group_name_H-M   'P 1'
#
loop_
_entity.id
_entity.type
_entity.pdbx_description
1 polymer ?
#
loop_
_entity_poly.entity_id
_entity_poly.type
_entity_poly.pdbx_seq_one_letter_code
_entity_poly.pdbx_strand_id
1 'polypeptide(L)'
;MMHVFRLTECLKDKTFIPGRWEIRDMLSKFDIILRWSINAWCGIFNDRLIEPVFYEGTLKGQRYLELLQDVIIDFAENLPFHHLRNIWFQYDSAPPHKISNVKQYLMETFQSQVIGYGGFV
;
A
#
# COMPACT_ATOMS: atom_id res chain seq x y z
N MET A 1 -7.14 16.89 17.90
CA MET A 1 -6.23 15.73 17.96
C MET A 1 -5.83 15.42 16.52
N MET A 2 -4.56 15.14 16.26
CA MET A 2 -4.06 14.85 14.90
C MET A 2 -4.33 13.38 14.57
N HIS A 3 -4.94 13.09 13.42
CA HIS A 3 -5.13 11.72 12.94
C HIS A 3 -4.19 11.46 11.77
N VAL A 4 -3.46 10.36 11.81
CA VAL A 4 -2.48 10.03 10.76
C VAL A 4 -2.98 8.83 9.97
N PHE A 5 -3.05 9.00 8.66
CA PHE A 5 -3.28 7.94 7.69
C PHE A 5 -1.96 7.56 7.04
N ARG A 6 -1.55 6.30 7.16
CA ARG A 6 -0.32 5.78 6.56
C ARG A 6 -0.64 4.65 5.62
N LEU A 7 0.05 4.58 4.50
CA LEU A 7 0.01 3.43 3.60
C LEU A 7 1.34 2.70 3.64
N THR A 8 1.27 1.37 3.58
CA THR A 8 2.46 0.52 3.58
C THR A 8 2.29 -0.62 2.59
N GLU A 9 3.34 -0.84 1.81
CA GLU A 9 3.52 -2.06 1.02
C GLU A 9 4.22 -3.12 1.89
N CYS A 10 3.66 -4.33 1.94
CA CYS A 10 4.24 -5.48 2.61
C CYS A 10 4.29 -6.67 1.64
N LEU A 11 5.50 -7.11 1.31
CA LEU A 11 5.72 -8.38 0.60
C LEU A 11 5.41 -9.53 1.55
N LYS A 12 4.38 -10.34 1.26
CA LYS A 12 4.15 -11.59 1.98
C LYS A 12 4.85 -12.73 1.25
N ASP A 13 6.07 -13.03 1.65
CA ASP A 13 6.74 -14.30 1.31
C ASP A 13 6.14 -15.39 2.21
N LYS A 14 5.18 -16.16 1.67
CA LYS A 14 4.66 -17.35 2.35
C LYS A 14 4.77 -18.54 1.42
N THR A 15 5.92 -19.19 1.54
CA THR A 15 6.08 -20.61 1.27
C THR A 15 4.91 -21.38 1.92
N PHE A 16 4.05 -22.00 1.09
CA PHE A 16 3.25 -23.21 1.33
C PHE A 16 1.77 -23.08 0.87
N ILE A 17 1.43 -23.77 -0.24
CA ILE A 17 0.06 -24.17 -0.60
C ILE A 17 0.07 -25.71 -0.77
N PRO A 18 -0.89 -26.47 -0.22
CA PRO A 18 -0.92 -27.93 -0.33
C PRO A 18 -1.32 -28.38 -1.74
N GLY A 19 -0.62 -29.38 -2.29
CA GLY A 19 -1.07 -30.12 -3.50
C GLY A 19 -0.16 -30.06 -4.73
N ARG A 20 1.07 -29.55 -4.62
CA ARG A 20 2.00 -29.46 -5.77
C ARG A 20 3.45 -29.83 -5.41
N TRP A 21 3.62 -30.91 -4.63
CA TRP A 21 4.90 -31.36 -4.07
C TRP A 21 5.91 -31.83 -5.14
N GLU A 22 5.42 -32.52 -6.18
CA GLU A 22 6.27 -33.16 -7.18
C GLU A 22 7.09 -32.15 -8.02
N ILE A 23 6.50 -30.98 -8.34
CA ILE A 23 7.19 -29.92 -9.11
C ILE A 23 8.23 -29.20 -8.24
N ARG A 24 7.93 -29.00 -6.95
CA ARG A 24 8.84 -28.34 -6.00
C ARG A 24 10.10 -29.19 -5.78
N ASP A 25 9.94 -30.50 -5.61
CA ASP A 25 11.05 -31.43 -5.46
C ASP A 25 11.89 -31.52 -6.75
N MET A 26 11.23 -31.53 -7.93
CA MET A 26 11.94 -31.54 -9.21
C MET A 26 12.80 -30.29 -9.43
N LEU A 27 12.29 -29.10 -9.11
CA LEU A 27 13.01 -27.84 -9.33
C LEU A 27 14.07 -27.56 -8.27
N SER A 28 13.88 -28.04 -7.03
CA SER A 28 14.89 -27.97 -5.98
C SER A 28 16.17 -28.74 -6.31
N LYS A 29 16.07 -29.82 -7.11
CA LYS A 29 17.23 -30.60 -7.61
C LYS A 29 18.08 -29.85 -8.63
N PHE A 30 17.56 -28.76 -9.20
CA PHE A 30 18.26 -27.89 -10.15
C PHE A 30 18.65 -26.53 -9.53
N ASP A 31 18.60 -26.39 -8.20
CA ASP A 31 18.74 -25.11 -7.47
C ASP A 31 17.72 -24.03 -7.89
N ILE A 32 16.60 -24.42 -8.52
CA ILE A 32 15.54 -23.50 -8.92
C ILE A 32 14.50 -23.45 -7.80
N ILE A 33 14.63 -22.45 -6.91
CA ILE A 33 13.58 -22.13 -5.92
C ILE A 33 12.53 -21.25 -6.59
N LEU A 34 11.38 -21.82 -6.97
CA LEU A 34 10.18 -21.01 -7.28
C LEU A 34 9.67 -20.39 -5.98
N ARG A 35 10.08 -19.16 -5.70
CA ARG A 35 9.48 -18.34 -4.64
C ARG A 35 8.20 -17.74 -5.20
N TRP A 36 7.08 -18.12 -4.62
CA TRP A 36 5.79 -17.51 -4.88
C TRP A 36 5.60 -16.41 -3.84
N SER A 37 5.55 -15.16 -4.29
CA SER A 37 5.32 -14.00 -3.43
C SER A 37 4.11 -13.24 -3.93
N ILE A 38 3.25 -12.82 -3.00
CA ILE A 38 2.14 -11.91 -3.28
C ILE A 38 2.40 -10.59 -2.57
N ASN A 39 2.14 -9.49 -3.27
CA ASN A 39 2.26 -8.17 -2.67
C ASN A 39 0.95 -7.83 -1.97
N ALA A 40 1.07 -7.30 -0.75
CA ALA A 40 -0.05 -6.77 -0.01
C ALA A 40 0.18 -5.27 0.21
N TRP A 41 -0.88 -4.50 0.10
CA TRP A 41 -0.89 -3.09 0.39
C TRP A 41 -1.98 -2.80 1.39
N CYS A 42 -1.68 -2.03 2.43
CA CYS A 42 -2.69 -1.70 3.43
C CYS A 42 -2.54 -0.27 3.94
N GLY A 43 -3.69 0.30 4.31
CA GLY A 43 -3.76 1.55 5.05
C GLY A 43 -3.79 1.30 6.55
N ILE A 44 -3.27 2.26 7.31
CA ILE A 44 -3.33 2.29 8.77
C ILE A 44 -3.84 3.67 9.17
N PHE A 45 -4.87 3.69 10.01
CA PHE A 45 -5.46 4.92 10.53
C PHE A 45 -5.75 4.80 12.03
N ASN A 46 -5.18 5.70 12.84
CA ASN A 46 -5.35 5.71 14.31
C ASN A 46 -5.26 4.31 14.92
N ASP A 47 -4.18 3.59 14.61
CA ASP A 47 -3.89 2.23 15.09
C ASP A 47 -4.82 1.12 14.56
N ARG A 48 -5.71 1.43 13.60
CA ARG A 48 -6.55 0.45 12.91
C ARG A 48 -5.99 0.14 11.54
N LEU A 49 -5.91 -1.15 11.23
CA LEU A 49 -5.60 -1.62 9.89
C LEU A 49 -6.84 -1.46 9.02
N ILE A 50 -6.65 -0.83 7.86
CA ILE A 50 -7.62 -0.77 6.77
C ILE A 50 -7.34 -1.98 5.87
N GLU A 51 -8.42 -2.55 5.34
CA GLU A 51 -8.40 -3.83 4.63
C GLU A 51 -7.23 -3.93 3.62
N PRO A 52 -6.44 -5.03 3.67
CA PRO A 52 -5.31 -5.19 2.78
C PRO A 52 -5.76 -5.53 1.36
N VAL A 53 -5.21 -4.84 0.38
CA VAL A 53 -5.36 -5.14 -1.04
C VAL A 53 -4.19 -6.02 -1.50
N PHE A 54 -4.50 -7.16 -2.11
CA PHE A 54 -3.50 -8.09 -2.64
C PHE A 54 -3.33 -7.92 -4.15
N TYR A 55 -2.09 -7.95 -4.64
CA TYR A 55 -1.78 -7.82 -6.06
C TYR A 55 -0.50 -8.58 -6.44
N GLU A 56 -0.38 -8.87 -7.73
CA GLU A 56 0.79 -9.54 -8.32
C GLU A 56 1.66 -8.58 -9.12
N GLY A 57 2.96 -8.86 -9.17
CA GLY A 57 3.94 -8.05 -9.91
C GLY A 57 4.35 -6.75 -9.20
N THR A 58 5.29 -6.02 -9.79
CA THR A 58 5.86 -4.81 -9.18
C THR A 58 4.89 -3.63 -9.22
N LEU A 59 4.80 -2.90 -8.10
CA LEU A 59 3.98 -1.69 -7.99
C LEU A 59 4.53 -0.57 -8.86
N LYS A 60 3.82 -0.25 -9.95
CA LYS A 60 4.09 0.93 -10.80
C LYS A 60 3.28 2.11 -10.29
N GLY A 61 3.76 3.34 -10.49
CA GLY A 61 3.08 4.50 -9.89
C GLY A 61 1.67 4.79 -10.43
N GLN A 62 1.31 4.37 -11.65
CA GLN A 62 -0.08 4.42 -12.11
C GLN A 62 -0.98 3.45 -11.33
N ARG A 63 -0.51 2.20 -11.12
CA ARG A 63 -1.22 1.20 -10.31
C ARG A 63 -1.31 1.63 -8.84
N TYR A 64 -0.28 2.33 -8.35
CA TYR A 64 -0.31 2.95 -7.04
C TYR A 64 -1.42 4.00 -6.93
N LEU A 65 -1.59 4.87 -7.93
CA LEU A 65 -2.67 5.86 -7.94
C LEU A 65 -4.06 5.22 -7.91
N GLU A 66 -4.27 4.15 -8.69
CA GLU A 66 -5.52 3.38 -8.67
C GLU A 66 -5.81 2.80 -7.28
N LEU A 67 -4.84 2.09 -6.69
CA LEU A 67 -4.99 1.53 -5.34
C LEU A 67 -5.21 2.60 -4.28
N LEU A 68 -4.55 3.74 -4.44
CA LEU A 68 -4.69 4.89 -3.56
C LEU A 68 -6.10 5.46 -3.62
N GLN A 69 -6.67 5.61 -4.81
CA GLN A 69 -8.03 6.11 -5.01
C GLN A 69 -9.06 5.14 -4.41
N ASP A 70 -8.96 3.85 -4.74
CA ASP A 70 -9.90 2.84 -4.25
C ASP A 70 -9.95 2.82 -2.71
N VAL A 71 -8.77 2.72 -2.07
CA VAL A 71 -8.73 2.61 -0.60
C VAL A 71 -9.05 3.93 0.10
N ILE A 72 -8.67 5.08 -0.46
CA ILE A 72 -9.03 6.37 0.14
C ILE A 72 -10.53 6.62 0.03
N ILE A 73 -11.17 6.28 -1.09
CA ILE A 73 -12.62 6.43 -1.27
C ILE A 73 -13.34 5.57 -0.24
N ASP A 74 -13.05 4.27 -0.20
CA ASP A 74 -13.66 3.33 0.74
C ASP A 74 -13.42 3.77 2.19
N PHE A 75 -12.21 4.26 2.50
CA PHE A 75 -11.89 4.76 3.82
C PHE A 75 -12.65 6.05 4.18
N ALA A 76 -12.72 7.02 3.26
CA ALA A 76 -13.36 8.30 3.49
C ALA A 76 -14.87 8.17 3.70
N GLU A 77 -15.53 7.26 2.99
CA GLU A 77 -16.96 6.97 3.15
C GLU A 77 -17.28 6.39 4.54
N ASN A 78 -16.35 5.63 5.12
CA ASN A 78 -16.53 4.98 6.42
C ASN A 78 -16.13 5.85 7.62
N LEU A 79 -15.65 7.07 7.40
CA LEU A 79 -15.20 7.96 8.47
C LEU A 79 -16.23 9.03 8.87
N PRO A 80 -16.33 9.35 10.17
CA PRO A 80 -17.04 10.55 10.62
C PRO A 80 -16.43 11.83 10.05
N PHE A 81 -17.28 12.76 9.58
CA PHE A 81 -16.86 14.02 8.95
C PHE A 81 -15.86 14.86 9.76
N HIS A 82 -15.95 14.82 11.09
CA HIS A 82 -15.03 15.56 11.97
C HIS A 82 -13.61 14.98 11.97
N HIS A 83 -13.43 13.69 11.68
CA HIS A 83 -12.10 13.10 11.50
C HIS A 83 -11.51 13.53 10.16
N LEU A 84 -12.29 13.56 9.08
CA LEU A 84 -11.84 13.94 7.73
C LEU A 84 -11.16 15.31 7.65
N ARG A 85 -11.55 16.28 8.49
CA ARG A 85 -10.94 17.62 8.52
C ARG A 85 -9.53 17.69 9.11
N ASN A 86 -9.11 16.68 9.87
CA ASN A 86 -7.85 16.68 10.61
C ASN A 86 -6.99 15.43 10.30
N ILE A 87 -7.08 14.92 9.05
CA ILE A 87 -6.32 13.76 8.60
C ILE A 87 -5.04 14.21 7.92
N TRP A 88 -3.93 13.77 8.50
CA TRP A 88 -2.62 13.91 7.91
C TRP A 88 -2.23 12.63 7.19
N PHE A 89 -1.85 12.76 5.93
CA PHE A 89 -1.37 11.64 5.15
C PHE A 89 0.13 11.49 5.31
N GLN A 90 0.60 10.28 5.61
CA GLN A 90 2.01 9.96 5.71
C GLN A 90 2.40 8.96 4.62
N TYR A 91 3.37 9.32 3.78
CA TYR A 91 3.91 8.44 2.73
C TYR A 91 5.39 8.16 2.91
N ASP A 92 5.82 6.96 2.49
CA ASP A 92 7.23 6.66 2.30
C ASP A 92 7.69 7.19 0.92
N SER A 93 8.93 7.65 0.81
CA SER A 93 9.45 8.22 -0.43
C SER A 93 9.89 7.16 -1.45
N ALA A 94 9.19 6.04 -1.54
CA ALA A 94 9.47 5.01 -2.55
C ALA A 94 9.31 5.58 -3.98
N PRO A 95 10.11 5.11 -4.96
CA PRO A 95 10.06 5.61 -6.34
C PRO A 95 8.67 5.68 -6.99
N PRO A 96 7.76 4.69 -6.86
CA PRO A 96 6.43 4.78 -7.45
C PRO A 96 5.55 5.88 -6.83
N HIS A 97 5.89 6.38 -5.65
CA HIS A 97 5.15 7.42 -4.94
C HIS A 97 5.56 8.84 -5.36
N LYS A 98 6.64 8.98 -6.14
CA LYS A 98 7.21 10.26 -6.57
C LYS A 98 6.62 10.81 -7.87
N ILE A 99 5.63 10.14 -8.46
CA ILE A 99 4.99 10.63 -9.68
C ILE A 99 4.18 11.88 -9.35
N SER A 100 4.28 12.92 -10.20
CA SER A 100 3.59 14.21 -10.04
C SER A 100 2.09 14.05 -9.76
N ASN A 101 1.45 13.13 -10.47
CA ASN A 101 0.00 12.89 -10.37
C ASN A 101 -0.40 12.38 -8.98
N VAL A 102 0.41 11.49 -8.39
CA VAL A 102 0.18 10.95 -7.04
C VAL A 102 0.31 12.07 -6.01
N LYS A 103 1.36 12.90 -6.12
CA LYS A 103 1.55 14.05 -5.23
C LYS A 103 0.40 15.05 -5.32
N GLN A 104 -0.02 15.40 -6.53
CA GLN A 104 -1.12 16.32 -6.75
C GLN A 104 -2.43 15.79 -6.16
N TYR A 105 -2.77 14.53 -6.45
CA TYR A 105 -3.96 13.88 -5.91
C TYR A 105 -3.98 13.89 -4.37
N LEU A 106 -2.84 13.58 -3.73
CA LEU A 106 -2.72 13.62 -2.27
C LEU A 106 -2.85 15.03 -1.69
N MET A 107 -2.25 16.03 -2.32
CA MET A 107 -2.36 17.43 -1.88
C MET A 107 -3.80 17.93 -1.98
N GLU A 108 -4.50 17.61 -3.06
CA GLU A 108 -5.91 17.97 -3.26
C GLU A 108 -6.82 17.24 -2.26
N THR A 109 -6.60 15.94 -2.06
CA THR A 109 -7.44 15.10 -1.19
C THR A 109 -7.28 15.44 0.29
N PHE A 110 -6.04 15.67 0.74
CA PHE A 110 -5.73 15.94 2.15
C PHE A 110 -5.52 17.43 2.43
N GLN A 111 -5.92 18.35 1.55
CA GLN A 111 -5.82 19.80 1.77
C GLN A 111 -4.41 20.25 2.22
N SER A 112 -3.38 19.72 1.56
CA SER A 112 -1.97 19.93 1.91
C SER A 112 -1.53 19.41 3.29
N GLN A 113 -2.34 18.60 3.98
CA GLN A 113 -1.96 17.89 5.22
C GLN A 113 -1.18 16.61 4.90
N VAL A 114 0.01 16.76 4.29
CA VAL A 114 0.83 15.62 3.84
C VAL A 114 2.22 15.66 4.49
N ILE A 115 2.67 14.53 5.04
CA ILE A 115 3.98 14.32 5.68
C ILE A 115 4.78 13.32 4.85
N GLY A 116 5.98 13.71 4.40
CA GLY A 116 6.87 12.86 3.60
C GLY A 116 8.36 13.00 3.96
N TYR A 117 9.21 12.18 3.32
CA TYR A 117 10.66 12.25 3.51
C TYR A 117 11.22 13.53 2.86
N GLY A 118 11.76 14.44 3.68
CA GLY A 118 12.26 15.75 3.24
C GLY A 118 11.60 16.96 3.92
N GLY A 119 10.58 16.74 4.76
CA GLY A 119 9.89 17.79 5.51
C GLY A 119 8.56 18.23 4.89
N PHE A 120 7.89 19.16 5.57
CA PHE A 120 6.63 19.77 5.13
C PHE A 120 6.82 20.43 3.76
N VAL A 121 5.91 20.14 2.81
CA VAL A 121 5.75 20.90 1.57
C VAL A 121 4.47 21.70 1.66
#